data_AF-R9J294-F1
#
_entry.id   AF-R9J294-F1
#
_cell.length_a   1.000
_cell.length_b   1.000
_cell.length_c   1.000
_cell.angle_alpha   90.00
_cell.angle_beta   90.00
_cell.angle_gamma   90.00
#
_symmetry.space_group_name_H-M   'P 1'
#
loop_
_entity.id
_entity.type
_entity.pdbx_description
1 polymer ?
#
loop_
_entity_poly.entity_id
_entity_poly.type
_entity_poly.pdbx_seq_one_letter_code
_entity_poly.pdbx_strand_id
1 'polypeptide(L)'
;MKKISQGEVEREFQKALAVEYVKNYCKKNGLSIQKLRKQNFALCDNECAFYVQPIDYVKTDQLVIDGGPKPQVTLIIRHEKEELQIEETEYTKVFLKKE
;
A
#
# COMPACT_ATOMS: atom_id res chain seq x y z
N MET A 1 18.67 -20.48 -8.44
CA MET A 1 17.58 -19.90 -7.61
C MET A 1 18.14 -18.72 -6.85
N LYS A 2 17.53 -17.53 -6.92
CA LYS A 2 17.95 -16.38 -6.10
C LYS A 2 17.77 -16.76 -4.63
N LYS A 3 18.80 -16.55 -3.80
CA LYS A 3 18.64 -16.63 -2.34
C LYS A 3 17.78 -15.45 -1.92
N ILE A 4 16.52 -15.72 -1.59
CA ILE A 4 15.63 -14.74 -0.97
C ILE A 4 16.06 -14.62 0.49
N SER A 5 16.27 -13.41 0.97
CA SER A 5 16.60 -13.15 2.37
C SER A 5 15.39 -13.42 3.26
N GLN A 6 15.64 -13.75 4.53
CA GLN A 6 14.57 -13.95 5.51
C GLN A 6 13.68 -12.71 5.66
N GLY A 7 14.26 -11.51 5.59
CA GLY A 7 13.52 -10.24 5.67
C GLY A 7 12.61 -10.00 4.46
N GLU A 8 13.01 -10.42 3.25
CA GLU A 8 12.12 -10.35 2.08
C GLU A 8 10.91 -11.29 2.23
N VAL A 9 11.12 -12.50 2.75
CA VAL A 9 10.01 -13.45 3.01
C VAL A 9 9.06 -12.90 4.06
N GLU A 10 9.60 -12.36 5.16
CA GLU A 10 8.80 -11.77 6.24
C GLU A 10 7.96 -10.60 5.74
N ARG A 11 8.54 -9.70 4.95
CA ARG A 11 7.84 -8.55 4.38
C ARG A 11 6.70 -8.97 3.45
N GLU A 12 6.91 -9.97 2.60
CA GLU A 12 5.85 -10.49 1.74
C GLU A 12 4.73 -11.16 2.54
N PHE A 13 5.07 -11.85 3.63
CA PHE A 13 4.07 -12.43 4.54
C PHE A 13 3.25 -11.35 5.26
N GLN A 14 3.89 -10.32 5.80
CA GLN A 14 3.23 -9.16 6.41
C GLN A 14 2.30 -8.45 5.41
N LYS A 15 2.77 -8.26 4.17
CA LYS A 15 1.96 -7.69 3.09
C LYS A 15 0.74 -8.56 2.78
N ALA A 16 0.91 -9.87 2.71
CA ALA A 16 -0.21 -10.80 2.45
C ALA A 16 -1.27 -10.75 3.56
N LEU A 17 -0.84 -10.69 4.82
CA LEU A 17 -1.72 -10.50 5.98
C LEU A 17 -2.49 -9.18 5.89
N ALA A 18 -1.79 -8.07 5.62
CA ALA A 18 -2.41 -6.76 5.45
C ALA A 18 -3.45 -6.76 4.32
N VAL A 19 -3.14 -7.40 3.19
CA VAL A 19 -4.06 -7.54 2.05
C VAL A 19 -5.31 -8.34 2.43
N GLU A 20 -5.16 -9.43 3.18
CA GLU A 20 -6.30 -10.24 3.60
C GLU A 20 -7.18 -9.48 4.62
N TYR A 21 -6.57 -8.73 5.54
CA TYR A 21 -7.28 -7.88 6.49
C TYR A 21 -8.17 -6.83 5.78
N VAL A 22 -7.63 -6.11 4.79
CA VAL A 22 -8.39 -5.06 4.08
C VAL A 22 -9.30 -5.58 2.97
N LYS A 23 -9.26 -6.88 2.66
CA LYS A 23 -10.01 -7.50 1.55
C LYS A 23 -11.52 -7.19 1.60
N ASN A 24 -12.12 -7.35 2.77
CA ASN A 24 -13.55 -7.09 2.95
C ASN A 24 -13.86 -5.59 2.83
N TYR A 25 -13.00 -4.73 3.34
CA TYR A 25 -13.10 -3.28 3.18
C TYR A 25 -13.05 -2.88 1.70
N CYS A 26 -12.05 -3.39 0.97
CA CYS A 26 -11.91 -3.14 -0.46
C CYS A 26 -13.13 -3.63 -1.25
N LYS A 27 -13.68 -4.80 -0.90
CA LYS A 27 -14.88 -5.32 -1.56
C LYS A 27 -16.09 -4.40 -1.34
N LYS A 28 -16.33 -3.96 -0.10
CA LYS A 28 -17.44 -3.08 0.28
C LYS A 28 -17.34 -1.69 -0.37
N ASN A 29 -16.13 -1.14 -0.48
CA ASN A 29 -15.89 0.20 -1.00
C ASN A 29 -15.60 0.27 -2.50
N GLY A 30 -15.80 -0.83 -3.24
CA GLY A 30 -15.56 -0.85 -4.69
C GLY A 30 -14.08 -0.68 -5.09
N LEU A 31 -13.16 -1.11 -4.22
CA LEU A 31 -11.71 -1.05 -4.44
C LEU A 31 -11.16 -2.40 -4.94
N SER A 32 -10.19 -2.34 -5.83
CA SER A 32 -9.55 -3.47 -6.47
C SER A 32 -8.40 -4.01 -5.62
N ILE A 33 -8.64 -5.17 -5.02
CA ILE A 33 -7.61 -5.93 -4.30
C ILE A 33 -6.44 -6.31 -5.23
N GLN A 34 -6.72 -6.56 -6.51
CA GLN A 34 -5.67 -6.86 -7.49
C GLN A 34 -4.74 -5.67 -7.71
N LYS A 35 -5.29 -4.44 -7.79
CA LYS A 35 -4.48 -3.21 -7.87
C LYS A 35 -3.68 -3.02 -6.57
N LEU A 36 -4.30 -3.21 -5.40
CA LEU A 36 -3.62 -3.11 -4.10
C LEU A 36 -2.44 -4.08 -3.94
N ARG A 37 -2.61 -5.35 -4.34
CA ARG A 37 -1.54 -6.38 -4.27
C ARG A 37 -0.28 -6.00 -5.05
N LYS A 38 -0.43 -5.24 -6.13
CA LYS A 38 0.68 -4.79 -6.98
C LYS A 38 1.43 -3.58 -6.41
N GLN A 39 0.87 -2.92 -5.40
CA GLN A 39 1.50 -1.74 -4.79
C GLN A 39 2.65 -2.13 -3.87
N ASN A 40 3.51 -1.16 -3.61
CA ASN A 40 4.55 -1.29 -2.60
C ASN A 40 3.91 -1.31 -1.21
N PHE A 41 4.61 -1.95 -0.27
CA PHE A 41 4.17 -2.10 1.11
C PHE A 41 5.28 -1.66 2.05
N ALA A 42 4.95 -0.84 3.03
CA ALA A 42 5.84 -0.47 4.13
C ALA A 42 5.13 -0.74 5.46
N LEU A 43 5.89 -1.25 6.42
CA LEU A 43 5.50 -1.38 7.82
C LEU A 43 6.44 -0.46 8.61
N CYS A 44 5.86 0.46 9.38
CA CYS A 44 6.58 1.36 10.27
C CYS A 44 5.87 1.37 11.62
N ASP A 45 6.53 0.84 12.64
CA ASP A 45 6.03 0.74 14.01
C ASP A 45 4.59 0.19 14.08
N ASN A 46 3.62 1.08 14.37
CA ASN A 46 2.22 0.74 14.61
C ASN A 46 1.34 0.89 13.38
N GLU A 47 1.90 1.19 12.21
CA GLU A 47 1.14 1.32 10.98
C GLU A 47 1.81 0.62 9.80
N CYS A 48 0.99 0.18 8.87
CA CYS A 48 1.48 -0.22 7.56
C CYS A 48 0.68 0.47 6.45
N ALA A 49 1.36 0.69 5.34
CA ALA A 49 0.83 1.49 4.25
C ALA A 49 1.11 0.82 2.91
N PHE A 50 0.11 0.88 2.04
CA PHE A 50 0.26 0.62 0.61
C PHE A 50 0.55 1.94 -0.10
N TYR A 51 1.47 1.92 -1.05
CA TYR A 51 1.82 3.10 -1.82
C TYR A 51 2.27 2.77 -3.23
N VAL A 52 2.08 3.72 -4.13
CA VAL A 52 2.63 3.70 -5.48
C VAL A 52 3.77 4.69 -5.58
N GLN A 53 4.79 4.38 -6.38
CA GLN A 53 5.70 5.43 -6.81
C GLN A 53 5.13 6.07 -8.07
N PRO A 54 5.06 7.41 -8.15
CA PRO A 54 4.50 8.10 -9.31
C PRO A 54 5.14 7.70 -10.64
N ILE A 55 6.42 7.31 -10.68
CA ILE A 55 7.05 6.76 -11.89
C ILE A 55 6.33 5.55 -12.48
N ASP A 56 5.61 4.79 -11.66
CA ASP A 56 4.86 3.62 -12.09
C ASP A 56 3.57 4.01 -12.85
N TYR A 57 3.13 5.28 -12.77
CA TYR A 57 1.81 5.71 -13.28
C TYR A 57 1.80 7.06 -14.03
N VAL A 58 2.71 7.99 -13.75
CA VAL A 58 2.72 9.34 -14.34
C VAL A 58 4.15 9.87 -14.50
N LYS A 59 4.50 10.31 -15.72
CA LYS A 59 5.62 11.24 -15.94
C LYS A 59 5.20 12.61 -15.37
N THR A 60 5.49 12.90 -14.12
CA THR A 60 5.26 14.24 -13.56
C THR A 60 6.56 14.91 -13.14
N ASP A 61 6.81 16.09 -13.70
CA ASP A 61 7.91 17.01 -13.34
C ASP A 61 7.71 17.71 -11.98
N GLN A 62 6.70 17.34 -11.18
CA GLN A 62 6.20 18.19 -10.09
C GLN A 62 6.31 17.64 -8.67
N LEU A 63 6.93 16.48 -8.42
CA LEU A 63 6.98 15.93 -7.04
C LEU A 63 8.34 15.34 -6.71
N VAL A 64 9.39 16.15 -6.83
CA VAL A 64 10.76 15.78 -6.50
C VAL A 64 11.05 16.06 -5.02
N ILE A 65 11.26 15.03 -4.21
CA ILE A 65 11.94 15.13 -2.91
C ILE A 65 13.28 14.40 -3.08
N ASP A 66 14.40 15.06 -2.78
CA ASP A 66 15.75 14.52 -2.93
C ASP A 66 16.07 13.89 -4.31
N GLY A 67 15.48 14.45 -5.39
CA GLY A 67 15.73 13.99 -6.76
C GLY A 67 14.80 12.87 -7.26
N GLY A 68 13.84 12.40 -6.45
CA GLY A 68 12.91 11.31 -6.82
C GLY A 68 11.42 11.63 -6.60
N PRO A 69 10.51 10.89 -7.27
CA PRO A 69 9.08 11.09 -7.15
C PRO A 69 8.56 10.68 -5.77
N LYS A 70 7.83 11.57 -5.09
CA LYS A 70 7.23 11.31 -3.77
C LYS A 70 6.28 10.11 -3.81
N PRO A 71 6.43 9.10 -2.93
CA PRO A 71 5.49 7.99 -2.86
C PRO A 71 4.07 8.49 -2.51
N GLN A 72 3.07 7.96 -3.20
CA GLN A 72 1.66 8.27 -2.99
C GLN A 72 1.03 7.12 -2.22
N VAL A 73 0.76 7.37 -0.94
CA VAL A 73 0.13 6.39 -0.04
C VAL A 73 -1.33 6.26 -0.42
N THR A 74 -1.83 5.03 -0.56
CA THR A 74 -3.17 4.74 -1.07
C THR A 74 -4.08 4.11 -0.02
N LEU A 75 -3.54 3.45 1.00
CA LEU A 75 -4.31 2.85 2.07
C LEU A 75 -3.38 2.64 3.26
N ILE A 76 -3.84 3.02 4.45
CA ILE A 76 -3.09 2.87 5.70
C ILE A 76 -3.89 1.93 6.61
N ILE A 77 -3.18 1.04 7.30
CA ILE A 77 -3.71 0.24 8.39
C ILE A 77 -2.94 0.66 9.64
N ARG A 78 -3.64 1.28 10.61
CA ARG A 78 -3.04 1.73 11.87
C ARG A 78 -3.54 0.89 13.03
N HIS A 79 -2.65 0.55 13.95
CA HIS A 79 -2.98 -0.07 15.22
C HIS A 79 -3.12 1.02 16.29
N GLU A 80 -4.35 1.28 16.72
CA GLU A 80 -4.68 2.21 17.81
C GLU A 80 -5.60 1.54 18.82
N LYS A 81 -5.28 1.67 20.11
CA LYS A 81 -6.13 1.20 21.22
C LYS A 81 -6.57 -0.27 21.08
N GLU A 82 -5.63 -1.14 20.74
CA GLU A 82 -5.83 -2.59 20.54
C GLU A 82 -6.69 -2.95 19.31
N GLU A 83 -7.04 -1.97 18.48
CA GLU A 83 -7.80 -2.18 17.26
C GLU A 83 -6.99 -1.80 16.02
N LEU A 84 -7.24 -2.51 14.92
CA LEU A 84 -6.75 -2.13 13.60
C LEU A 84 -7.80 -1.25 12.92
N GLN A 85 -7.36 -0.12 12.37
CA GLN A 85 -8.19 0.83 11.63
C GLN A 85 -7.67 0.96 10.20
N ILE A 86 -8.60 1.05 9.25
CA ILE A 86 -8.28 1.26 7.83
C ILE A 86 -8.57 2.72 7.49
N GLU A 87 -7.56 3.40 6.96
CA GLU A 87 -7.64 4.81 6.57
C GLU A 87 -7.43 4.95 5.05
N GLU A 88 -8.36 5.66 4.40
CA GLU A 88 -8.23 6.07 3.00
C GLU A 88 -7.48 7.40 2.91
N THR A 89 -6.74 7.58 1.82
CA THR A 89 -6.09 8.84 1.44
C THR A 89 -6.77 9.42 0.21
N GLU A 90 -6.34 10.61 -0.22
CA GLU A 90 -6.77 11.20 -1.48
C GLU A 90 -6.46 10.32 -2.71
N TYR A 91 -5.50 9.40 -2.58
CA TYR A 91 -5.04 8.53 -3.66
C TYR A 91 -5.74 7.16 -3.68
N THR A 92 -6.48 6.77 -2.63
CA THR A 92 -7.16 5.46 -2.55
C THR A 92 -8.02 5.23 -3.79
N LYS A 93 -8.98 6.12 -4.05
CA LYS A 93 -9.92 5.95 -5.16
C LYS A 93 -9.27 6.25 -6.52
N VAL A 94 -8.19 7.02 -6.55
CA VAL A 94 -7.44 7.30 -7.77
C VAL A 94 -6.77 6.02 -8.30
N PHE A 95 -6.11 5.26 -7.42
CA PHE A 95 -5.33 4.08 -7.84
C PHE A 95 -6.04 2.74 -7.63
N LEU A 96 -6.99 2.66 -6.70
CA LEU A 96 -7.61 1.40 -6.32
C LEU A 96 -9.05 1.25 -6.78
N LYS A 97 -9.70 2.25 -7.38
CA LYS A 97 -11.08 2.07 -7.86
C LYS A 97 -11.18 0.92 -8.89
N LYS A 98 -12.20 0.07 -8.71
CA LYS A 98 -12.56 -0.96 -9.71
C LYS A 98 -13.06 -0.26 -10.97
N GLU A 99 -12.61 -0.77 -12.12
CA GLU A 99 -13.18 -0.41 -13.42
C GLU A 99 -14.61 -0.93 -13.56
#